data_AF-A0A0L0FWU9-F1
#
_entry.id   AF-A0A0L0FWU9-F1
#
_cell.length_a   1.000
_cell.length_b   1.000
_cell.length_c   1.000
_cell.angle_alpha   90.00
_cell.angle_beta   90.00
_cell.angle_gamma   90.00
#
_symmetry.space_group_name_H-M   'P 1'
#
loop_
_entity.id
_entity.type
_entity.pdbx_description
1 polymer ?
#
loop_
_entity_poly.entity_id
_entity_poly.type
_entity_poly.pdbx_seq_one_letter_code
_entity_poly.pdbx_strand_id
1 'polypeptide(L)'
;MISTSVDMQIVSIKIVECCFIIALYGHAKGCIELDSDGLYAFFRDAKECIGVRSYLFSTLGFTAVTYATGALGLWGPKFIVDGTAHTPSPMSTAEASMMLGGVTAVNGVVGTICGAVLGAWLAKYSERADPLVCGLGLAVAGPFCALALQFFQHNVTLAWVFIFISEFGLCLNWALNAAILLSVIAPNRRSTAEAIQILLSHIFGDALSPYAVGIATDALVNKGISRPDAMRISLQSCSAVAILGSLCFLLCAIYYPRDKSRVKKQERAE
;
A
#
# COMPACT_ATOMS: atom_id res chain seq x y z
N MET A 1 -23.61 -2.94 10.01
CA MET A 1 -22.69 -3.01 8.84
C MET A 1 -21.34 -2.33 9.07
N ILE A 2 -21.19 -1.42 10.04
CA ILE A 2 -19.87 -0.93 10.52
C ILE A 2 -19.13 -2.04 11.31
N SER A 3 -19.86 -2.91 12.02
CA SER A 3 -19.28 -4.02 12.78
C SER A 3 -18.41 -4.93 11.91
N THR A 4 -18.91 -5.40 10.76
CA THR A 4 -18.18 -6.38 9.94
C THR A 4 -16.91 -5.84 9.27
N SER A 5 -16.84 -4.55 8.93
CA SER A 5 -15.61 -3.94 8.42
C SER A 5 -14.59 -3.67 9.54
N VAL A 6 -15.08 -3.29 10.73
CA VAL A 6 -14.27 -3.18 11.94
C VAL A 6 -13.77 -4.57 12.37
N ASP A 7 -14.59 -5.62 12.25
CA ASP A 7 -14.22 -7.01 12.54
C ASP A 7 -13.15 -7.51 11.56
N MET A 8 -13.21 -7.13 10.27
CA MET A 8 -12.19 -7.48 9.28
C MET A 8 -10.89 -6.68 9.45
N GLN A 9 -10.97 -5.41 9.89
CA GLN A 9 -9.80 -4.66 10.37
C GLN A 9 -9.23 -5.23 11.66
N ILE A 10 -10.07 -5.68 12.61
CA ILE A 10 -9.64 -6.36 13.84
C ILE A 10 -8.99 -7.71 13.50
N VAL A 11 -9.49 -8.45 12.51
CA VAL A 11 -8.85 -9.68 12.01
C VAL A 11 -7.51 -9.36 11.36
N SER A 12 -7.41 -8.29 10.56
CA SER A 12 -6.14 -7.83 9.99
C SER A 12 -5.16 -7.38 11.07
N ILE A 13 -5.62 -6.64 12.09
CA ILE A 13 -4.84 -6.24 13.27
C ILE A 13 -4.42 -7.46 14.10
N LYS A 14 -5.28 -8.48 14.26
CA LYS A 14 -4.95 -9.74 14.96
C LYS A 14 -4.00 -10.62 14.17
N ILE A 15 -4.08 -10.61 12.84
CA ILE A 15 -3.11 -11.25 11.96
C ILE A 15 -1.77 -10.51 12.05
N VAL A 16 -1.77 -9.18 12.14
CA VAL A 16 -0.57 -8.37 12.37
C VAL A 16 -0.01 -8.59 13.77
N GLU A 17 -0.82 -8.67 14.82
CA GLU A 17 -0.37 -9.09 16.15
C GLU A 17 0.19 -10.51 16.10
N CYS A 18 -0.44 -11.45 15.39
CA CYS A 18 0.09 -12.79 15.20
C CYS A 18 1.39 -12.78 14.39
N CYS A 19 1.53 -11.97 13.34
CA CYS A 19 2.74 -11.87 12.54
C CYS A 19 3.85 -11.12 13.29
N PHE A 20 3.51 -10.15 14.12
CA PHE A 20 4.44 -9.44 15.00
C PHE A 20 4.87 -10.35 16.15
N ILE A 21 3.94 -11.13 16.73
CA ILE A 21 4.24 -12.19 17.68
C ILE A 21 5.07 -13.27 17.01
N ILE A 22 4.77 -13.73 15.80
CA ILE A 22 5.54 -14.75 15.07
C ILE A 22 6.90 -14.20 14.61
N ALA A 23 7.03 -12.92 14.27
CA ALA A 23 8.30 -12.28 13.96
C ALA A 23 9.13 -12.12 15.24
N LEU A 24 8.52 -11.70 16.35
CA LEU A 24 9.15 -11.70 17.67
C LEU A 24 9.52 -13.13 18.12
N TYR A 25 8.69 -14.12 17.83
CA TYR A 25 8.89 -15.52 18.19
C TYR A 25 9.91 -16.22 17.28
N GLY A 26 9.97 -15.83 16.01
CA GLY A 26 10.96 -16.25 15.02
C GLY A 26 12.33 -15.67 15.34
N HIS A 27 12.38 -14.44 15.85
CA HIS A 27 13.59 -13.84 16.43
C HIS A 27 13.95 -14.49 17.78
N ALA A 28 12.96 -14.83 18.62
CA ALA A 28 13.15 -15.49 19.91
C ALA A 28 13.64 -16.94 19.79
N LYS A 29 13.38 -17.63 18.67
CA LYS A 29 13.97 -18.95 18.40
C LYS A 29 15.46 -18.89 17.99
N GLY A 30 15.97 -17.70 17.66
CA GLY A 30 17.41 -17.46 17.44
C GLY A 30 18.17 -16.97 18.68
N CYS A 31 17.46 -16.40 19.67
CA CYS A 31 18.04 -15.98 20.94
C CYS A 31 17.10 -16.39 22.08
N ILE A 32 17.43 -17.52 22.72
CA ILE A 32 16.98 -17.81 24.08
C ILE A 32 17.66 -16.78 24.98
N GLU A 33 16.97 -15.68 25.28
CA GLU A 33 17.06 -14.86 26.50
C GLU A 33 16.25 -13.57 26.28
N LEU A 34 15.06 -13.49 26.90
CA LEU A 34 14.34 -12.22 27.07
C LEU A 34 15.03 -11.42 28.19
N ASP A 35 16.25 -10.97 27.92
CA ASP A 35 16.91 -9.90 28.68
C ASP A 35 16.67 -8.57 27.95
N SER A 36 16.89 -7.47 28.66
CA SER A 36 17.03 -6.11 28.13
C SER A 36 17.77 -6.04 26.77
N ASP A 37 18.73 -6.94 26.53
CA ASP A 37 19.45 -7.13 25.28
C ASP A 37 18.58 -7.37 24.03
N GLY A 38 17.44 -8.06 24.15
CA GLY A 38 16.56 -8.34 23.01
C GLY A 38 15.83 -7.11 22.48
N LEU A 39 15.34 -6.25 23.39
CA LEU A 39 14.65 -5.01 23.03
C LEU A 39 15.66 -3.97 22.50
N TYR A 40 16.82 -3.86 23.14
CA TYR A 40 17.91 -3.02 22.65
C TYR A 40 18.40 -3.48 21.27
N ALA A 41 18.52 -4.78 21.02
CA ALA A 41 18.84 -5.33 19.71
C ALA A 41 17.79 -4.97 18.65
N PHE A 42 16.50 -5.10 18.96
CA PHE A 42 15.42 -4.70 18.05
C PHE A 42 15.50 -3.21 17.68
N PHE A 43 15.63 -2.32 18.67
CA PHE A 43 15.71 -0.88 18.39
C PHE A 43 16.98 -0.50 17.62
N ARG A 44 18.10 -1.20 17.87
CA ARG A 44 19.32 -1.06 17.08
C ARG A 44 19.08 -1.46 15.64
N ASP A 45 18.51 -2.64 15.40
CA ASP A 45 18.22 -3.11 14.04
C ASP A 45 17.21 -2.20 13.33
N ALA A 46 16.19 -1.71 14.04
CA ALA A 46 15.23 -0.74 13.52
C ALA A 46 15.91 0.56 13.09
N LYS A 47 16.79 1.12 13.94
CA LYS A 47 17.56 2.33 13.62
C LYS A 47 18.45 2.12 12.39
N GLU A 48 19.08 0.96 12.27
CA GLU A 48 19.93 0.63 11.14
C GLU A 48 19.12 0.44 9.85
N CYS A 49 17.94 -0.19 9.92
CA CYS A 49 17.04 -0.33 8.77
C CYS A 49 16.56 1.04 8.28
N ILE A 50 16.10 1.92 9.18
CA ILE A 50 15.64 3.27 8.85
C ILE A 50 16.79 4.14 8.28
N GLY A 51 18.04 3.84 8.65
CA GLY A 51 19.22 4.47 8.07
C GLY A 51 19.46 4.13 6.59
N VAL A 52 18.85 3.06 6.07
CA VAL A 52 18.92 2.68 4.66
C VAL A 52 17.90 3.48 3.86
N ARG A 53 18.39 4.45 3.08
CA ARG A 53 17.53 5.40 2.34
C ARG A 53 16.58 4.68 1.39
N SER A 54 17.04 3.65 0.68
CA SER A 54 16.19 2.90 -0.25
C SER A 54 15.03 2.22 0.48
N TYR A 55 15.29 1.62 1.64
CA TYR A 55 14.26 0.99 2.47
C TYR A 55 13.28 2.01 3.03
N LEU A 56 13.76 3.18 3.49
CA LEU A 56 12.89 4.25 3.99
C LEU A 56 11.93 4.73 2.89
N PHE A 57 12.46 5.03 1.70
CA PHE A 57 11.64 5.52 0.59
C PHE A 57 10.70 4.46 0.02
N SER A 58 11.12 3.18 -0.07
CA SER A 58 10.21 2.10 -0.47
C SER A 58 9.13 1.85 0.57
N THR A 59 9.45 1.99 1.86
CA THR A 59 8.47 1.90 2.96
C THR A 59 7.43 3.00 2.86
N LEU A 60 7.84 4.26 2.69
CA LEU A 60 6.92 5.39 2.51
C LEU A 60 6.06 5.23 1.24
N GLY A 61 6.66 4.78 0.14
CA GLY A 61 5.96 4.49 -1.11
C GLY A 61 4.91 3.38 -0.94
N PHE A 62 5.25 2.29 -0.25
CA PHE A 62 4.32 1.20 0.02
C PHE A 62 3.22 1.59 1.01
N THR A 63 3.52 2.42 2.02
CA THR A 63 2.49 3.01 2.90
C THR A 63 1.49 3.85 2.11
N ALA A 64 1.91 4.54 1.06
CA ALA A 64 0.99 5.26 0.17
C ALA A 64 0.09 4.31 -0.63
N VAL A 65 0.61 3.15 -1.05
CA VAL A 65 -0.18 2.08 -1.69
C VAL A 65 -1.26 1.60 -0.72
N THR A 66 -0.88 1.25 0.52
CA THR A 66 -1.82 0.74 1.52
C THR A 66 -2.83 1.80 2.01
N TYR A 67 -2.44 3.07 2.01
CA TYR A 67 -3.36 4.19 2.25
C TYR A 67 -4.49 4.21 1.21
N ALA A 68 -4.14 4.14 -0.08
CA ALA A 68 -5.15 4.17 -1.15
C ALA A 68 -6.08 2.95 -1.08
N THR A 69 -5.52 1.76 -0.87
CA THR A 69 -6.33 0.53 -0.77
C THR A 69 -7.23 0.51 0.47
N GLY A 70 -6.77 1.03 1.61
CA GLY A 70 -7.57 1.08 2.84
C GLY A 70 -8.76 2.03 2.73
N ALA A 71 -8.51 3.27 2.29
CA ALA A 71 -9.56 4.27 2.10
C ALA A 71 -10.60 3.81 1.08
N LEU A 72 -10.17 3.32 -0.09
CA LEU A 72 -11.07 2.80 -1.12
C LEU A 72 -11.78 1.53 -0.68
N GLY A 73 -11.13 0.66 0.10
CA GLY A 73 -11.75 -0.56 0.63
C GLY A 73 -12.95 -0.27 1.54
N LEU A 74 -12.86 0.75 2.40
CA LEU A 74 -13.96 1.09 3.31
C LEU A 74 -15.02 1.99 2.66
N TRP A 75 -14.58 3.03 1.93
CA TRP A 75 -15.46 4.08 1.42
C TRP A 75 -15.87 3.89 -0.04
N GLY A 76 -15.11 3.13 -0.81
CA GLY A 76 -15.36 2.86 -2.24
C GLY A 76 -16.76 2.31 -2.52
N PRO A 77 -17.24 1.25 -1.84
CA PRO A 77 -18.57 0.73 -2.10
C PRO A 77 -19.69 1.74 -1.87
N LYS A 78 -19.60 2.53 -0.79
CA LYS A 78 -20.58 3.60 -0.51
C LYS A 78 -20.54 4.69 -1.59
N PHE A 79 -19.34 5.09 -1.98
CA PHE A 79 -19.16 6.07 -3.04
C PHE A 79 -19.71 5.59 -4.40
N ILE A 80 -19.54 4.31 -4.73
CA ILE A 80 -20.08 3.70 -5.96
C ILE A 80 -21.62 3.68 -5.92
N VAL A 81 -22.22 3.33 -4.79
CA VAL A 81 -23.69 3.38 -4.62
C VAL A 81 -24.20 4.79 -4.88
N ASP A 82 -23.60 5.80 -4.24
CA ASP A 82 -23.98 7.21 -4.44
C ASP A 82 -23.76 7.65 -5.91
N GLY A 83 -22.66 7.21 -6.54
CA GLY A 83 -22.34 7.50 -7.93
C GLY A 83 -23.30 6.87 -8.95
N THR A 84 -23.91 5.73 -8.61
CA THR A 84 -24.86 5.03 -9.50
C THR A 84 -26.32 5.36 -9.24
N ALA A 85 -26.63 6.21 -8.26
CA ALA A 85 -28.00 6.61 -7.92
C ALA A 85 -28.79 7.24 -9.09
N HIS A 86 -28.08 7.87 -10.03
CA HIS A 86 -28.63 8.51 -11.23
C HIS A 86 -28.95 7.53 -12.35
N THR A 87 -28.48 6.29 -12.26
CA THR A 87 -28.59 5.29 -13.34
C THR A 87 -29.94 4.57 -13.29
N PRO A 88 -30.41 3.99 -14.42
CA PRO A 88 -31.66 3.22 -14.46
C PRO A 88 -31.69 2.02 -13.51
N SER A 89 -30.51 1.51 -13.13
CA SER A 89 -30.32 0.38 -12.22
C SER A 89 -29.25 0.73 -11.18
N PRO A 90 -29.60 1.48 -10.11
CA PRO A 90 -28.67 1.82 -9.04
C PRO A 90 -28.11 0.56 -8.38
N MET A 91 -26.81 0.55 -8.09
CA MET A 91 -26.20 -0.57 -7.38
C MET A 91 -26.58 -0.56 -5.90
N SER A 92 -26.82 -1.74 -5.35
CA SER A 92 -26.83 -1.95 -3.91
C SER A 92 -25.40 -1.96 -3.34
N THR A 93 -25.27 -1.73 -2.03
CA THR A 93 -23.97 -1.82 -1.33
C THR A 93 -23.33 -3.20 -1.49
N ALA A 94 -24.13 -4.27 -1.53
CA ALA A 94 -23.63 -5.62 -1.70
C ALA A 94 -23.03 -5.85 -3.10
N GLU A 95 -23.71 -5.37 -4.14
CA GLU A 95 -23.23 -5.46 -5.53
C GLU A 95 -21.98 -4.62 -5.74
N ALA A 96 -21.97 -3.36 -5.26
CA ALA A 96 -20.81 -2.48 -5.36
C ALA A 96 -19.59 -3.09 -4.63
N SER A 97 -19.79 -3.66 -3.44
CA SER A 97 -18.72 -4.32 -2.69
C SER A 97 -18.22 -5.59 -3.39
N MET A 98 -19.14 -6.40 -3.95
CA MET A 98 -18.79 -7.63 -4.66
C MET A 98 -18.02 -7.33 -5.95
N MET A 99 -18.46 -6.33 -6.72
CA MET A 99 -17.77 -5.92 -7.94
C MET A 99 -16.39 -5.34 -7.64
N LEU A 100 -16.30 -4.40 -6.70
CA LEU A 100 -15.03 -3.80 -6.31
C LEU A 100 -14.07 -4.88 -5.78
N GLY A 101 -14.52 -5.71 -4.84
CA GLY A 101 -13.71 -6.80 -4.31
C GLY A 101 -13.29 -7.83 -5.36
N GLY A 102 -14.16 -8.16 -6.32
CA GLY A 102 -13.83 -9.05 -7.44
C GLY A 102 -12.75 -8.47 -8.36
N VAL A 103 -12.89 -7.20 -8.73
CA VAL A 103 -11.88 -6.48 -9.52
C VAL A 103 -10.55 -6.41 -8.76
N THR A 104 -10.59 -6.08 -7.47
CA THR A 104 -9.40 -6.03 -6.61
C THR A 104 -8.73 -7.40 -6.47
N ALA A 105 -9.49 -8.50 -6.34
CA ALA A 105 -8.92 -9.84 -6.23
C ALA A 105 -8.20 -10.25 -7.52
N VAL A 106 -8.80 -9.99 -8.69
CA VAL A 106 -8.18 -10.25 -9.99
C VAL A 106 -6.92 -9.40 -10.16
N ASN A 107 -7.00 -8.10 -9.88
CA ASN A 107 -5.85 -7.19 -9.95
C ASN A 107 -4.76 -7.56 -8.95
N GLY A 108 -5.11 -8.05 -7.76
CA GLY A 108 -4.16 -8.50 -6.76
C GLY A 108 -3.30 -9.66 -7.29
N VAL A 109 -3.93 -10.68 -7.85
CA VAL A 109 -3.21 -11.83 -8.42
C VAL A 109 -2.42 -11.44 -9.67
N VAL A 110 -3.10 -10.84 -10.66
CA VAL A 110 -2.49 -10.53 -11.95
C VAL A 110 -1.43 -9.46 -11.80
N GLY A 111 -1.72 -8.38 -11.07
CA GLY A 111 -0.79 -7.29 -10.80
C GLY A 111 0.45 -7.74 -10.04
N THR A 112 0.32 -8.58 -9.01
CA THR A 112 1.50 -9.09 -8.28
C THR A 112 2.41 -9.94 -9.17
N ILE A 113 1.84 -10.84 -9.97
CA ILE A 113 2.59 -11.68 -10.91
C ILE A 113 3.24 -10.81 -11.99
N CYS A 114 2.47 -9.91 -12.61
CA CYS A 114 2.99 -8.98 -13.61
C CYS A 114 4.12 -8.13 -13.05
N GLY A 115 3.98 -7.60 -11.83
CA GLY A 115 5.02 -6.82 -11.15
C GLY A 115 6.31 -7.63 -10.98
N ALA A 116 6.22 -8.86 -10.48
CA ALA A 116 7.39 -9.74 -10.33
C ALA A 116 8.07 -10.04 -11.68
N VAL A 117 7.30 -10.36 -12.72
CA VAL A 117 7.82 -10.67 -14.06
C VAL A 117 8.45 -9.43 -14.71
N LEU A 118 7.78 -8.27 -14.63
CA LEU A 118 8.27 -6.99 -15.15
C LEU A 118 9.56 -6.57 -14.45
N GLY A 119 9.61 -6.68 -13.11
CA GLY A 119 10.82 -6.41 -12.32
C GLY A 119 11.98 -7.31 -12.74
N ALA A 120 11.76 -8.62 -12.78
CA ALA A 120 12.79 -9.58 -13.18
C ALA A 120 13.27 -9.38 -14.63
N TRP A 121 12.37 -9.03 -15.55
CA TRP A 121 12.72 -8.76 -16.94
C TRP A 121 13.51 -7.46 -17.08
N LEU A 122 13.06 -6.37 -16.46
CA LEU A 122 13.75 -5.08 -16.51
C LEU A 122 15.07 -5.07 -15.73
N ALA A 123 15.21 -5.92 -14.71
CA ALA A 123 16.44 -6.09 -13.96
C ALA A 123 17.62 -6.56 -14.82
N LYS A 124 17.36 -7.14 -16.00
CA LYS A 124 18.39 -7.49 -17.00
C LYS A 124 19.02 -6.25 -17.65
N TYR A 125 18.31 -5.12 -17.66
CA TYR A 125 18.73 -3.90 -18.35
C TYR A 125 19.09 -2.78 -17.38
N SER A 126 18.50 -2.75 -16.18
CA SER A 126 18.74 -1.71 -15.19
C SER A 126 18.71 -2.28 -13.78
N GLU A 127 19.74 -1.98 -12.99
CA GLU A 127 19.74 -2.31 -11.57
C GLU A 127 18.62 -1.59 -10.80
N ARG A 128 18.02 -0.54 -11.35
CA ARG A 128 16.95 0.25 -10.71
C ARG A 128 15.54 -0.24 -11.07
N ALA A 129 15.43 -1.38 -11.74
CA ALA A 129 14.17 -1.88 -12.29
C ALA A 129 13.03 -1.92 -11.27
N ASP A 130 13.21 -2.60 -10.15
CA ASP A 130 12.14 -2.80 -9.16
C ASP A 130 11.53 -1.47 -8.64
N PRO A 131 12.31 -0.51 -8.11
CA PRO A 131 11.74 0.76 -7.64
C PRO A 131 11.19 1.63 -8.77
N LEU A 132 11.73 1.55 -9.99
CA LEU A 132 11.18 2.29 -11.14
C LEU A 132 9.81 1.75 -11.54
N VAL A 133 9.62 0.42 -11.58
CA VAL A 133 8.32 -0.17 -11.91
C VAL A 133 7.30 0.16 -10.82
N CYS A 134 7.69 0.14 -9.54
CA CYS A 134 6.82 0.62 -8.46
C CYS A 134 6.39 2.09 -8.66
N GLY A 135 7.37 2.97 -8.89
CA GLY A 135 7.12 4.39 -9.11
C GLY A 135 6.20 4.66 -10.29
N LEU A 136 6.42 3.98 -11.42
CA LEU A 136 5.57 4.09 -12.61
C LEU A 136 4.17 3.53 -12.38
N GLY A 137 4.05 2.35 -11.73
CA GLY A 137 2.76 1.77 -11.40
C GLY A 137 1.92 2.72 -10.55
N LEU A 138 2.53 3.37 -9.57
CA LEU A 138 1.86 4.31 -8.69
C LEU A 138 1.61 5.69 -9.36
N ALA A 139 2.47 6.11 -10.28
CA ALA A 139 2.27 7.30 -11.12
C ALA A 139 1.06 7.14 -12.06
N VAL A 140 0.80 5.92 -12.52
CA VAL A 140 -0.41 5.58 -13.28
C VAL A 140 -1.61 5.42 -12.35
N ALA A 141 -1.44 4.79 -11.18
CA ALA A 141 -2.55 4.58 -10.27
C ALA A 141 -3.21 5.88 -9.79
N GLY A 142 -2.42 6.88 -9.39
CA GLY A 142 -2.94 8.15 -8.85
C GLY A 142 -3.93 8.87 -9.79
N PRO A 143 -3.54 9.22 -11.03
CA PRO A 143 -4.41 9.92 -11.97
C PRO A 143 -5.63 9.09 -12.38
N PHE A 144 -5.47 7.79 -12.58
CA PHE A 144 -6.60 6.92 -12.94
C PHE A 144 -7.59 6.74 -11.78
N CYS A 145 -7.12 6.73 -10.53
CA CYS A 145 -7.99 6.80 -9.36
C CYS A 145 -8.80 8.11 -9.36
N ALA A 146 -8.13 9.25 -9.58
CA ALA A 146 -8.78 10.56 -9.64
C ALA A 146 -9.84 10.62 -10.74
N LEU A 147 -9.52 10.10 -11.93
CA LEU A 147 -10.44 10.01 -13.06
C LEU A 147 -11.60 9.06 -12.75
N ALA A 148 -11.37 7.90 -12.15
CA ALA A 148 -12.44 6.98 -11.76
C ALA A 148 -13.47 7.68 -10.87
N LEU A 149 -13.01 8.34 -9.81
CA LEU A 149 -13.85 9.08 -8.87
C LEU A 149 -14.65 10.20 -9.57
N GLN A 150 -14.10 10.85 -10.58
CA GLN A 150 -14.82 11.88 -11.33
C GLN A 150 -15.87 11.31 -12.28
N PHE A 151 -15.61 10.15 -12.88
CA PHE A 151 -16.44 9.59 -13.93
C PHE A 151 -17.61 8.74 -13.43
N PHE A 152 -17.65 8.33 -12.16
CA PHE A 152 -18.77 7.54 -11.63
C PHE A 152 -20.14 8.21 -11.81
N GLN A 153 -20.21 9.54 -11.76
CA GLN A 153 -21.46 10.31 -11.94
C GLN A 153 -21.83 10.52 -13.42
N HIS A 154 -20.90 10.30 -14.35
CA HIS A 154 -21.09 10.59 -15.78
C HIS A 154 -21.17 9.32 -16.64
N ASN A 155 -20.29 8.36 -16.38
CA ASN A 155 -20.19 7.11 -17.12
C ASN A 155 -19.59 6.01 -16.21
N VAL A 156 -20.48 5.19 -15.65
CA VAL A 156 -20.11 4.10 -14.73
C VAL A 156 -19.19 3.08 -15.38
N THR A 157 -19.41 2.74 -16.66
CA THR A 157 -18.56 1.78 -17.39
C THR A 157 -17.13 2.28 -17.51
N LEU A 158 -16.95 3.55 -17.88
CA LEU A 158 -15.62 4.14 -17.99
C LEU A 158 -14.94 4.29 -16.62
N ALA A 159 -15.72 4.59 -15.57
CA ALA A 159 -15.21 4.64 -14.20
C ALA A 159 -14.64 3.29 -13.73
N TRP A 160 -15.31 2.18 -14.06
CA TRP A 160 -14.79 0.83 -13.77
C TRP A 160 -13.50 0.49 -14.51
N VAL A 161 -13.36 0.93 -15.77
CA VAL A 161 -12.09 0.78 -16.52
C VAL A 161 -10.97 1.55 -15.84
N PHE A 162 -11.25 2.77 -15.35
CA PHE A 162 -10.26 3.56 -14.62
C PHE A 162 -9.92 2.96 -13.25
N ILE A 163 -10.90 2.41 -12.51
CA ILE A 163 -10.62 1.62 -11.29
C ILE A 163 -9.69 0.47 -11.62
N PHE A 164 -9.97 -0.30 -12.68
CA PHE A 164 -9.16 -1.45 -13.05
C PHE A 164 -7.69 -1.06 -13.29
N ILE A 165 -7.45 0.00 -14.07
CA ILE A 165 -6.10 0.50 -14.34
C ILE A 165 -5.42 1.00 -13.06
N SER A 166 -6.17 1.72 -12.22
CA SER A 166 -5.66 2.24 -10.96
C SER A 166 -5.24 1.13 -10.01
N GLU A 167 -6.12 0.17 -9.75
CA GLU A 167 -5.86 -0.97 -8.88
C GLU A 167 -4.74 -1.85 -9.43
N PHE A 168 -4.71 -2.11 -10.74
CA PHE A 168 -3.60 -2.84 -11.35
C PHE A 168 -2.26 -2.15 -11.07
N GLY A 169 -2.19 -0.82 -11.24
CA GLY A 169 -1.02 0.00 -10.91
C GLY A 169 -0.60 -0.10 -9.44
N LEU A 170 -1.55 -0.14 -8.51
CA LEU A 170 -1.29 -0.38 -7.09
C LEU A 170 -0.75 -1.79 -6.83
N CYS A 171 -1.37 -2.81 -7.42
CA CYS A 171 -1.05 -4.23 -7.20
C CYS A 171 0.34 -4.63 -7.74
N LEU A 172 0.87 -3.95 -8.76
CA LEU A 172 2.24 -4.16 -9.25
C LEU A 172 3.30 -4.02 -8.15
N ASN A 173 3.04 -3.19 -7.13
CA ASN A 173 4.04 -2.83 -6.11
C ASN A 173 4.30 -3.94 -5.09
N TRP A 174 3.40 -4.90 -4.89
CA TRP A 174 3.49 -5.86 -3.78
C TRP A 174 4.74 -6.75 -3.85
N ALA A 175 4.91 -7.48 -4.95
CA ALA A 175 6.08 -8.35 -5.13
C ALA A 175 7.38 -7.56 -5.23
N LEU A 176 7.35 -6.41 -5.90
CA LEU A 176 8.52 -5.56 -6.12
C LEU A 176 9.02 -4.92 -4.82
N ASN A 177 8.11 -4.47 -3.96
CA ASN A 177 8.47 -3.90 -2.68
C ASN A 177 9.20 -4.93 -1.78
N ALA A 178 8.73 -6.17 -1.75
CA ALA A 178 9.42 -7.26 -1.06
C ALA A 178 10.82 -7.51 -1.67
N ALA A 179 10.93 -7.54 -3.00
CA ALA A 179 12.22 -7.69 -3.68
C ALA A 179 13.21 -6.55 -3.37
N ILE A 180 12.70 -5.31 -3.26
CA ILE A 180 13.51 -4.14 -2.87
C ILE A 180 14.06 -4.33 -1.46
N LEU A 181 13.22 -4.66 -0.48
CA LEU A 181 13.62 -4.87 0.90
C LEU A 181 14.73 -5.92 0.99
N LEU A 182 14.52 -7.09 0.38
CA LEU A 182 15.47 -8.20 0.40
C LEU A 182 16.82 -7.82 -0.24
N SER A 183 16.81 -6.90 -1.22
CA SER A 183 18.01 -6.45 -1.92
C SER A 183 18.83 -5.39 -1.18
N VAL A 184 18.21 -4.63 -0.26
CA VAL A 184 18.86 -3.47 0.40
C VAL A 184 19.09 -3.65 1.90
N ILE A 185 18.50 -4.69 2.49
CA ILE A 185 18.67 -5.06 3.90
C ILE A 185 19.46 -6.37 4.03
N ALA A 186 20.43 -6.37 4.96
CA ALA A 186 21.26 -7.53 5.26
C ALA A 186 20.42 -8.71 5.80
N PRO A 187 20.77 -9.97 5.46
CA PRO A 187 19.96 -11.15 5.78
C PRO A 187 19.54 -11.26 7.26
N ASN A 188 20.46 -10.95 8.17
CA ASN A 188 20.25 -11.01 9.63
C ASN A 188 19.18 -10.05 10.16
N ARG A 189 18.75 -9.05 9.39
CA ARG A 189 17.80 -8.01 9.81
C ARG A 189 16.55 -7.92 8.94
N ARG A 190 16.41 -8.80 7.95
CA ARG A 190 15.27 -8.77 7.00
C ARG A 190 13.93 -8.93 7.71
N SER A 191 13.84 -9.82 8.71
CA SER A 191 12.60 -10.01 9.48
C SER A 191 12.17 -8.74 10.24
N THR A 192 13.13 -8.04 10.85
CA THR A 192 12.86 -6.79 11.57
C THR A 192 12.44 -5.67 10.62
N ALA A 193 13.14 -5.53 9.48
CA ALA A 193 12.77 -4.58 8.44
C ALA A 193 11.36 -4.85 7.90
N GLU A 194 11.03 -6.10 7.59
CA GLU A 194 9.71 -6.46 7.06
C GLU A 194 8.60 -6.18 8.09
N ALA A 195 8.82 -6.53 9.36
CA ALA A 195 7.88 -6.23 10.44
C ALA A 195 7.64 -4.72 10.61
N ILE A 196 8.70 -3.89 10.55
CA ILE A 196 8.58 -2.44 10.64
C ILE A 196 7.83 -1.89 9.42
N GLN A 197 8.13 -2.37 8.22
CA GLN A 197 7.45 -1.93 7.01
C GLN A 197 5.95 -2.27 7.05
N ILE A 198 5.59 -3.49 7.46
CA ILE A 198 4.21 -3.91 7.65
C ILE A 198 3.53 -3.01 8.69
N LEU A 199 4.14 -2.82 9.86
CA LEU A 199 3.60 -1.97 10.93
C LEU A 199 3.33 -0.54 10.45
N LEU A 200 4.28 0.07 9.77
CA LEU A 200 4.14 1.44 9.23
C LEU A 200 3.07 1.51 8.15
N SER A 201 3.01 0.53 7.25
CA SER A 201 2.00 0.46 6.20
C SER A 201 0.59 0.23 6.74
N HIS A 202 0.45 -0.44 7.87
CA HIS A 202 -0.85 -0.65 8.51
C HIS A 202 -1.31 0.60 9.25
N ILE A 203 -0.49 1.08 10.19
CA ILE A 203 -0.86 2.21 11.03
C ILE A 203 -1.12 3.45 10.17
N PHE A 204 -0.21 3.80 9.28
CA PHE A 204 -0.31 5.03 8.48
C PHE A 204 -1.01 4.84 7.13
N GLY A 205 -1.13 3.61 6.66
CA GLY A 205 -1.84 3.30 5.43
C GLY A 205 -3.26 2.87 5.70
N ASP A 206 -3.52 1.57 5.79
CA ASP A 206 -4.88 1.03 5.71
C ASP A 206 -5.76 1.26 6.96
N ALA A 207 -5.17 1.45 8.14
CA ALA A 207 -5.91 1.75 9.37
C ALA A 207 -6.27 3.24 9.48
N LEU A 208 -5.32 4.14 9.18
CA LEU A 208 -5.52 5.58 9.30
C LEU A 208 -6.29 6.17 8.13
N SER A 209 -6.09 5.65 6.91
CA SER A 209 -6.66 6.24 5.69
C SER A 209 -8.19 6.37 5.71
N PRO A 210 -9.00 5.40 6.17
CA PRO A 210 -10.44 5.55 6.14
C PRO A 210 -10.93 6.54 7.18
N TYR A 211 -10.26 6.62 8.33
CA TYR A 211 -10.54 7.60 9.37
C TYR A 211 -10.25 9.03 8.87
N ALA A 212 -9.11 9.22 8.21
CA ALA A 212 -8.73 10.51 7.61
C ALA A 212 -9.75 10.98 6.56
N VAL A 213 -10.18 10.07 5.66
CA VAL A 213 -11.22 10.37 4.65
C VAL A 213 -12.57 10.68 5.30
N GLY A 214 -12.94 9.97 6.37
CA GLY A 214 -14.17 10.22 7.12
C GLY A 214 -14.21 11.63 7.73
N ILE A 215 -13.15 12.02 8.44
CA ILE A 215 -13.02 13.37 9.02
C ILE A 215 -13.06 14.43 7.92
N ALA A 216 -12.32 14.23 6.82
CA ALA A 216 -12.31 15.18 5.72
C ALA A 216 -13.71 15.34 5.11
N THR A 217 -14.45 14.24 4.96
CA THR A 217 -15.82 14.25 4.43
C THR A 217 -16.74 15.02 5.36
N ASP A 218 -16.75 14.70 6.65
CA ASP A 218 -17.63 15.35 7.62
C ASP A 218 -17.29 16.86 7.77
N ALA A 219 -16.01 17.22 7.69
CA ALA A 219 -15.58 18.62 7.70
C ALA A 219 -16.09 19.40 6.47
N LEU A 220 -16.14 18.79 5.29
CA LEU A 220 -16.69 19.39 4.08
C LEU A 220 -18.23 19.48 4.15
N VAL A 221 -18.89 18.46 4.70
CA VAL A 221 -20.35 18.48 4.92
C VAL A 221 -20.73 19.60 5.88
N ASN A 222 -19.98 19.81 6.97
CA ASN A 222 -20.21 20.90 7.91
C ASN A 222 -20.02 22.29 7.27
N LYS A 223 -19.28 22.39 6.16
CA LYS A 223 -19.14 23.61 5.36
C LYS A 223 -20.24 23.78 4.30
N GLY A 224 -21.24 22.91 4.29
CA GLY A 224 -22.40 22.97 3.38
C GLY A 224 -22.23 22.22 2.05
N ILE A 225 -21.17 21.41 1.89
CA ILE A 225 -20.98 20.59 0.69
C ILE A 225 -21.86 19.32 0.79
N SER A 226 -22.45 18.90 -0.33
CA SER A 226 -23.24 17.65 -0.37
C SER A 226 -22.39 16.45 0.07
N ARG A 227 -22.97 15.48 0.79
CA ARG A 227 -22.21 14.30 1.26
C ARG A 227 -21.54 13.52 0.12
N PRO A 228 -22.18 13.30 -1.05
CA PRO A 228 -21.53 12.65 -2.19
C PRO A 228 -20.34 13.43 -2.74
N ASP A 229 -20.44 14.77 -2.87
CA ASP A 229 -19.32 15.60 -3.34
C ASP A 229 -18.20 15.69 -2.30
N ALA A 230 -18.55 15.80 -1.03
CA ALA A 230 -17.60 15.79 0.07
C ALA A 230 -16.80 14.47 0.11
N MET A 231 -17.46 13.34 -0.10
CA MET A 231 -16.83 12.02 -0.18
C MET A 231 -15.91 11.94 -1.41
N ARG A 232 -16.38 12.39 -2.58
CA ARG A 232 -15.57 12.45 -3.81
C ARG A 232 -14.29 13.26 -3.60
N ILE A 233 -14.40 14.46 -3.04
CA ILE A 233 -13.26 15.36 -2.78
C ILE A 233 -12.31 14.72 -1.75
N SER A 234 -12.85 14.09 -0.70
CA SER A 234 -12.03 13.46 0.33
C SER A 234 -11.27 12.26 -0.21
N LEU A 235 -11.91 11.43 -1.06
CA LEU A 235 -11.27 10.28 -1.70
C LEU A 235 -10.17 10.67 -2.70
N GLN A 236 -10.17 11.90 -3.23
CA GLN A 236 -9.05 12.40 -4.04
C GLN A 236 -7.73 12.47 -3.25
N SER A 237 -7.78 12.42 -1.90
CA SER A 237 -6.57 12.25 -1.10
C SER A 237 -5.81 10.98 -1.45
N CYS A 238 -6.51 9.90 -1.84
CA CYS A 238 -5.90 8.63 -2.28
C CYS A 238 -5.01 8.86 -3.51
N SER A 239 -5.50 9.62 -4.48
CA SER A 239 -4.76 9.99 -5.69
C SER A 239 -3.54 10.85 -5.37
N ALA A 240 -3.71 11.85 -4.49
CA ALA A 240 -2.60 12.72 -4.08
C ALA A 240 -1.51 11.93 -3.34
N VAL A 241 -1.89 11.08 -2.39
CA VAL A 241 -0.98 10.22 -1.63
C VAL A 241 -0.28 9.21 -2.54
N ALA A 242 -0.99 8.62 -3.52
CA ALA A 242 -0.38 7.76 -4.52
C ALA A 242 0.71 8.50 -5.34
N ILE A 243 0.43 9.71 -5.83
CA ILE A 243 1.46 10.51 -6.53
C ILE A 243 2.66 10.81 -5.63
N LEU A 244 2.45 11.14 -4.36
CA LEU A 244 3.54 11.31 -3.40
C LEU A 244 4.34 10.02 -3.21
N GLY A 245 3.66 8.87 -3.09
CA GLY A 245 4.31 7.56 -3.01
C GLY A 245 5.11 7.22 -4.27
N SER A 246 4.63 7.64 -5.45
CA SER A 246 5.36 7.48 -6.71
C SER A 246 6.70 8.22 -6.65
N LEU A 247 6.67 9.48 -6.17
CA LEU A 247 7.90 10.25 -5.94
C LEU A 247 8.82 9.55 -4.95
N CYS A 248 8.29 8.96 -3.87
CA CYS A 248 9.09 8.17 -2.93
C CYS A 248 9.77 6.97 -3.62
N PHE A 249 9.06 6.20 -4.46
CA PHE A 249 9.67 5.09 -5.20
C PHE A 249 10.72 5.57 -6.23
N LEU A 250 10.49 6.71 -6.88
CA LEU A 250 11.50 7.31 -7.78
C LEU A 250 12.74 7.76 -7.01
N LEU A 251 12.58 8.33 -5.80
CA LEU A 251 13.70 8.64 -4.90
C LEU A 251 14.41 7.37 -4.45
N CYS A 252 13.67 6.30 -4.14
CA CYS A 252 14.24 4.98 -3.85
C CYS A 252 15.11 4.50 -5.01
N ALA A 253 14.67 4.65 -6.26
CA ALA A 253 15.44 4.24 -7.43
C ALA A 253 16.81 4.93 -7.55
N ILE A 254 16.96 6.15 -7.04
CA ILE A 254 18.25 6.87 -7.04
C ILE A 254 19.24 6.24 -6.06
N TYR A 255 18.77 5.87 -4.86
CA TYR A 255 19.62 5.30 -3.80
C TYR A 255 19.81 3.77 -3.93
N TYR A 256 18.90 3.09 -4.62
CA TYR A 256 18.82 1.64 -4.68
C TYR A 256 20.12 0.94 -5.13
N PRO A 257 20.82 1.35 -6.21
CA PRO A 257 22.08 0.68 -6.61
C PRO A 257 23.18 0.77 -5.56
N ARG A 258 23.24 1.91 -4.84
CA ARG A 258 24.23 2.13 -3.78
C ARG A 258 23.96 1.22 -2.59
N ASP A 259 22.71 1.15 -2.13
CA ASP A 259 22.36 0.32 -0.98
C ASP A 259 22.46 -1.18 -1.30
N LYS A 260 22.06 -1.58 -2.52
CA LYS A 260 22.19 -2.96 -3.01
C LYS A 260 23.65 -3.41 -3.12
N SER A 261 24.53 -2.55 -3.65
CA SER A 261 25.96 -2.87 -3.74
C SER A 261 26.65 -2.93 -2.38
N ARG A 262 26.19 -2.18 -1.37
CA ARG A 262 26.66 -2.28 0.01
C ARG A 262 26.37 -3.66 0.61
N VAL A 263 25.14 -4.14 0.48
CA VAL A 263 24.74 -5.47 0.99
C VAL A 263 25.53 -6.57 0.29
N LYS A 264 25.66 -6.53 -1.05
CA LYS A 264 26.47 -7.49 -1.82
C LYS A 264 27.94 -7.54 -1.39
N LYS A 265 28.51 -6.43 -0.90
CA LYS A 265 29.89 -6.39 -0.40
C LYS A 265 30.01 -7.02 0.99
N GLN A 266 29.01 -6.83 1.85
CA GLN A 266 28.95 -7.45 3.17
C GLN A 266 28.84 -8.98 3.03
N GLU A 267 27.95 -9.46 2.18
CA GLU A 267 27.76 -10.89 1.90
C GLU A 267 29.00 -11.58 1.29
N ARG A 268 29.94 -10.83 0.70
CA ARG A 268 31.20 -11.38 0.15
C ARG A 268 32.36 -11.36 1.15
N ALA A 269 32.22 -10.60 2.23
CA ALA A 269 33.25 -10.46 3.26
C ALA A 269 33.05 -11.44 4.42
N GLU A 270 31.88 -12.07 4.51
CA GLU A 270 31.52 -13.17 5.40
C GLU A 270 31.83 -14.53 4.75
#